data_AF-A0A6A7BV90-F1
#
_entry.id   AF-A0A6A7BV90-F1
#
_cell.length_a   1.000
_cell.length_b   1.000
_cell.length_c   1.000
_cell.angle_alpha   90.00
_cell.angle_beta   90.00
_cell.angle_gamma   90.00
#
_symmetry.space_group_name_H-M   'P 1'
#
loop_
_entity.id
_entity.type
_entity.pdbx_description
1 polymer ?
#
loop_
_entity_poly.entity_id
_entity_poly.type
_entity_poly.pdbx_seq_one_letter_code
_entity_poly.pdbx_strand_id
1 'polypeptide(L)'
;MEVDETPNRVYIHNLQDEIAEIEAQEQAENQIGIFPPNVAKIPQHLLRDKPDDNHNQQLILYSVPKSLTEDEGHDSVRKAIIEARQRAREKANLEASRAKETETEPGADEDEMDLS
;
A
#
# COMPACT_ATOMS: atom_id res chain seq x y z
N MET A 1 5.46 7.43 -54.50
CA MET A 1 6.28 6.86 -53.42
C MET A 1 6.00 5.37 -53.44
N GLU A 2 6.95 4.54 -53.85
CA GLU A 2 6.81 3.08 -53.75
C GLU A 2 6.86 2.70 -52.27
N VAL A 3 5.79 2.08 -51.78
CA VAL A 3 5.65 1.73 -50.39
C VAL A 3 5.99 0.24 -50.27
N ASP A 4 7.19 -0.07 -49.78
CA ASP A 4 7.59 -1.45 -49.50
C ASP A 4 6.69 -2.04 -48.41
N GLU A 5 5.84 -2.99 -48.79
CA GLU A 5 5.02 -3.80 -47.90
C GLU A 5 5.86 -4.98 -47.38
N THR A 6 6.50 -4.78 -46.23
CA THR A 6 7.13 -5.88 -45.48
C THR A 6 6.19 -6.38 -44.37
N PRO A 7 6.21 -7.67 -44.01
CA PRO A 7 5.22 -8.27 -43.10
C PRO A 7 5.14 -7.63 -41.70
N ASN A 8 6.20 -6.95 -41.27
CA ASN A 8 6.31 -6.35 -39.94
C ASN A 8 6.16 -4.83 -39.96
N ARG A 9 5.65 -4.25 -41.06
CA ARG A 9 5.53 -2.81 -41.20
C ARG A 9 4.13 -2.36 -40.79
N VAL A 10 4.08 -1.54 -39.75
CA VAL A 10 2.85 -0.88 -39.28
C VAL A 10 2.85 0.54 -39.80
N TYR A 11 1.76 0.94 -40.45
CA TYR A 11 1.57 2.31 -40.93
C TYR A 11 0.78 3.09 -39.91
N ILE A 12 1.39 4.15 -39.38
CA ILE A 12 0.73 5.04 -38.44
C ILE A 12 0.16 6.21 -39.25
N HIS A 13 -1.16 6.34 -39.26
CA HIS A 13 -1.85 7.34 -40.09
C HIS A 13 -1.87 8.71 -39.44
N ASN A 14 -2.34 8.79 -38.20
CA ASN A 14 -2.35 10.00 -37.39
C ASN A 14 -1.70 9.69 -36.05
N LEU A 15 -0.50 10.23 -35.84
CA LEU A 15 0.28 10.00 -34.62
C LEU A 15 -0.48 10.45 -33.37
N GLN A 16 -1.27 11.52 -33.45
CA GLN A 16 -1.97 12.05 -32.28
C GLN A 16 -3.11 11.12 -31.84
N ASP A 17 -3.88 10.59 -32.80
CA ASP A 17 -5.03 9.73 -32.50
C ASP A 17 -4.56 8.36 -31.97
N GLU A 18 -3.50 7.82 -32.55
CA GLU A 18 -2.94 6.51 -32.16
C GLU A 18 -2.29 6.55 -30.78
N ILE A 19 -1.61 7.66 -30.45
CA ILE A 19 -1.08 7.88 -29.10
C ILE A 19 -2.24 8.01 -28.10
N ALA A 20 -3.30 8.76 -28.44
CA ALA A 20 -4.45 8.94 -27.57
C ALA A 20 -5.20 7.61 -27.30
N GLU A 21 -5.27 6.71 -28.29
CA GLU A 21 -5.88 5.38 -28.12
C GLU A 21 -5.05 4.49 -27.18
N ILE A 22 -3.72 4.48 -27.33
CA ILE A 22 -2.82 3.74 -26.43
C ILE A 22 -2.89 4.28 -25.00
N GLU A 23 -2.84 5.61 -24.83
CA GLU A 23 -2.95 6.24 -23.50
C GLU A 23 -4.31 5.95 -22.85
N ALA A 24 -5.39 5.96 -23.62
CA ALA A 24 -6.72 5.62 -23.11
C ALA A 24 -6.82 4.14 -22.70
N GLN A 25 -6.19 3.24 -23.46
CA GLN A 25 -6.14 1.81 -23.13
C GLN A 25 -5.30 1.54 -21.87
N GLU A 26 -4.11 2.15 -21.76
CA GLU A 26 -3.28 2.05 -20.55
C GLU A 26 -3.99 2.63 -19.31
N GLN A 27 -4.71 3.75 -19.46
CA GLN A 27 -5.50 4.33 -18.38
C GLN A 27 -6.65 3.42 -17.96
N ALA A 28 -7.33 2.75 -18.91
CA ALA A 28 -8.40 1.80 -18.62
C ALA A 28 -7.87 0.54 -17.91
N GLU A 29 -6.70 0.04 -18.31
CA GLU A 29 -6.02 -1.09 -17.67
C GLU A 29 -5.54 -0.73 -16.25
N ASN A 30 -5.02 0.48 -16.06
CA ASN A 30 -4.63 1.02 -14.74
C ASN A 30 -5.83 1.37 -13.84
N GLN A 31 -7.05 1.44 -14.38
CA GLN A 31 -8.28 1.67 -13.61
C GLN A 31 -8.80 0.38 -12.94
N ILE A 32 -8.26 -0.80 -13.29
CA ILE A 32 -8.53 -2.07 -12.60
C ILE A 32 -7.63 -2.19 -11.37
N GLY A 33 -7.67 -1.17 -10.53
CA GLY A 33 -7.19 -1.21 -9.15
C GLY A 33 -8.35 -1.46 -8.20
N ILE A 34 -9.19 -2.49 -8.43
CA ILE A 34 -10.06 -3.00 -7.38
C ILE A 34 -9.15 -3.71 -6.39
N PHE A 35 -8.49 -2.91 -5.58
CA PHE A 35 -7.75 -3.39 -4.43
C PHE A 35 -8.71 -4.21 -3.58
N PRO A 36 -8.38 -5.48 -3.26
CA PRO A 36 -9.21 -6.25 -2.35
C PRO A 36 -9.37 -5.46 -1.05
N PRO A 37 -10.49 -5.59 -0.30
CA PRO A 37 -10.78 -4.81 0.91
C PRO A 37 -9.72 -4.95 2.03
N ASN A 38 -8.72 -5.81 1.83
CA ASN A 38 -7.56 -5.99 2.70
C ASN A 38 -6.43 -4.97 2.49
N VAL A 39 -6.52 -4.02 1.57
CA VAL A 39 -5.44 -3.02 1.37
C VAL A 39 -5.26 -2.03 2.52
N ALA A 40 -6.18 -2.01 3.48
CA ALA A 40 -5.96 -1.33 4.76
C ALA A 40 -4.73 -1.86 5.54
N LYS A 41 -4.16 -3.00 5.14
CA LYS A 41 -2.93 -3.57 5.73
C LYS A 41 -1.64 -3.03 5.12
N ILE A 42 -1.72 -2.23 4.06
CA ILE A 42 -0.55 -1.66 3.40
C ILE A 42 -0.21 -0.34 4.10
N PRO A 43 0.99 -0.21 4.71
CA PRO A 43 1.43 1.04 5.29
C PRO A 43 1.41 2.17 4.26
N GLN A 44 0.88 3.34 4.64
CA GLN A 44 0.76 4.50 3.73
C GLN A 44 2.10 4.98 3.14
N HIS A 45 3.22 4.71 3.81
CA HIS A 45 4.54 5.05 3.30
C HIS A 45 4.98 4.18 2.10
N LEU A 46 4.33 3.04 1.87
CA LEU A 46 4.52 2.19 0.68
C LEU A 46 3.60 2.60 -0.47
N LEU A 47 2.55 3.38 -0.20
CA LEU A 47 1.65 3.95 -1.20
C LEU A 47 2.14 5.30 -1.74
N ARG A 48 3.22 5.86 -1.17
CA ARG A 48 3.84 7.09 -1.65
C ARG A 48 4.87 6.71 -2.71
N ASP A 49 4.58 7.02 -3.96
CA ASP A 49 5.54 6.90 -5.05
C ASP A 49 6.77 7.76 -4.73
N LYS A 50 7.87 7.10 -4.37
CA LYS A 50 9.19 7.72 -4.41
C LYS A 50 9.66 7.65 -5.86
N PRO A 51 10.05 8.78 -6.47
CA PRO A 51 10.22 8.87 -7.92
C PRO A 51 11.37 8.02 -8.51
N ASP A 52 12.33 7.54 -7.70
CA ASP A 52 13.59 7.02 -8.25
C ASP A 52 13.92 5.53 -7.99
N ASP A 53 13.15 4.76 -7.21
CA ASP A 53 13.65 3.44 -6.75
C ASP A 53 12.63 2.28 -6.69
N ASN A 54 11.39 2.51 -7.12
CA ASN A 54 10.29 1.55 -6.92
C ASN A 54 9.99 0.67 -8.15
N HIS A 55 10.59 0.92 -9.31
CA HIS A 55 10.25 0.19 -10.55
C HIS A 55 10.51 -1.33 -10.48
N ASN A 56 11.34 -1.79 -9.55
CA ASN A 56 11.70 -3.20 -9.40
C ASN A 56 11.34 -3.81 -8.03
N GLN A 57 10.61 -3.10 -7.16
CA GLN A 57 10.27 -3.59 -5.82
C GLN A 57 8.84 -4.13 -5.79
N GLN A 58 8.69 -5.41 -5.43
CA GLN A 58 7.38 -6.05 -5.28
C GLN A 58 7.11 -6.37 -3.80
N LEU A 59 5.95 -5.95 -3.30
CA LEU A 59 5.50 -6.28 -1.95
C LEU A 59 4.82 -7.65 -1.94
N ILE A 60 5.37 -8.59 -1.16
CA ILE A 60 4.79 -9.94 -0.97
C ILE A 60 4.13 -10.02 0.39
N LEU A 61 2.79 -10.09 0.42
CA LEU A 61 2.02 -10.23 1.66
C LEU A 61 1.97 -11.70 2.11
N TYR A 62 2.78 -12.05 3.11
CA TYR A 62 2.72 -13.38 3.71
C TYR A 62 1.49 -13.54 4.60
N SER A 63 0.73 -14.62 4.34
CA SER A 63 -0.31 -15.09 5.25
C SER A 63 0.30 -15.86 6.42
N VAL A 64 -0.51 -16.17 7.45
CA VAL A 64 -0.06 -17.07 8.52
C VAL A 64 0.20 -18.44 7.90
N PRO A 65 1.39 -19.04 8.11
CA PRO A 65 1.70 -20.35 7.52
C PRO A 65 0.69 -21.40 8.02
N LYS A 66 0.32 -22.31 7.13
CA LYS A 66 -0.51 -23.48 7.47
C LYS A 66 0.41 -24.66 7.76
N SER A 67 0.15 -25.41 8.82
CA SER A 67 0.81 -26.70 9.04
C SER A 67 0.49 -27.65 7.89
N LEU A 68 1.51 -28.39 7.45
CA LEU A 68 1.37 -29.42 6.42
C LEU A 68 0.91 -30.77 7.02
N THR A 69 1.12 -30.96 8.33
CA THR A 69 1.03 -32.26 8.99
C THR A 69 -0.03 -32.29 10.10
N GLU A 70 -0.38 -31.14 10.66
CA GLU A 70 -1.34 -31.01 11.76
C GLU A 70 -2.62 -30.35 11.28
N ASP A 71 -3.76 -30.85 11.78
CA ASP A 71 -5.07 -30.25 11.51
C ASP A 71 -5.17 -28.84 12.12
N GLU A 72 -6.01 -27.97 11.54
CA GLU A 72 -6.06 -26.55 11.86
C GLU A 72 -6.39 -26.26 13.34
N GLY A 73 -7.05 -27.20 14.04
CA GLY A 73 -7.38 -27.11 15.46
C GLY A 73 -6.23 -27.43 16.42
N HIS A 74 -5.17 -28.09 15.97
CA HIS A 74 -4.08 -28.58 16.83
C HIS A 74 -2.71 -27.93 16.56
N ASP A 75 -2.63 -27.04 15.55
CA ASP A 75 -1.40 -26.33 15.21
C ASP A 75 -1.01 -25.31 16.30
N SER A 76 -0.18 -25.76 17.23
CA SER A 76 0.32 -24.97 18.35
C SER A 76 1.15 -23.76 17.90
N VAL A 77 1.88 -23.89 16.78
CA VAL A 77 2.73 -22.84 16.22
C VAL A 77 1.87 -21.74 15.60
N ARG A 78 0.87 -22.11 14.79
CA ARG A 78 -0.09 -21.17 14.22
C ARG A 78 -0.83 -20.41 15.32
N LYS A 79 -1.26 -21.11 16.38
CA LYS A 79 -1.91 -20.47 17.54
C LYS A 79 -0.98 -19.43 18.19
N ALA A 80 0.27 -19.78 18.47
CA ALA A 80 1.24 -18.88 19.07
C ALA A 80 1.53 -17.64 18.18
N ILE A 81 1.64 -17.84 16.87
CA ILE A 81 1.86 -16.74 15.90
C ILE A 81 0.66 -15.79 15.87
N ILE A 82 -0.57 -16.33 15.85
CA ILE A 82 -1.79 -15.50 15.84
C ILE A 82 -1.89 -14.69 17.13
N GLU A 83 -1.68 -15.33 18.29
CA GLU A 83 -1.74 -14.67 19.60
C GLU A 83 -0.66 -13.58 19.74
N ALA A 84 0.58 -13.87 19.33
CA ALA A 84 1.67 -12.90 19.35
C ALA A 84 1.37 -11.67 18.48
N ARG A 85 0.80 -11.88 17.28
CA ARG A 85 0.37 -10.79 16.40
C ARG A 85 -0.77 -9.98 16.99
N GLN A 86 -1.73 -10.63 17.65
CA GLN A 86 -2.83 -9.94 18.30
C GLN A 86 -2.31 -9.04 19.44
N ARG A 87 -1.46 -9.59 20.32
CA ARG A 87 -0.80 -8.84 21.39
C ARG A 87 -0.03 -7.63 20.86
N ALA A 88 0.71 -7.79 19.76
CA ALA A 88 1.45 -6.69 19.14
C ALA A 88 0.51 -5.59 18.61
N ARG A 89 -0.63 -5.96 18.00
CA ARG A 89 -1.64 -4.99 17.53
C ARG A 89 -2.30 -4.23 18.67
N GLU A 90 -2.67 -4.92 19.74
CA GLU A 90 -3.25 -4.30 20.92
C GLU A 90 -2.27 -3.30 21.55
N LYS A 91 -1.00 -3.68 21.67
CA LYS A 91 0.06 -2.78 22.16
C LYS A 91 0.22 -1.54 21.26
N ALA A 92 0.30 -1.73 19.94
CA ALA A 92 0.43 -0.62 18.99
C ALA A 92 -0.78 0.33 19.03
N ASN A 93 -1.99 -0.21 19.18
CA ASN A 93 -3.21 0.61 19.30
C ASN A 93 -3.23 1.42 20.60
N LEU A 94 -2.81 0.82 21.73
CA LEU A 94 -2.70 1.54 23.01
C LEU A 94 -1.66 2.66 22.93
N GLU A 95 -0.51 2.40 22.31
CA GLU A 95 0.53 3.42 22.10
C GLU A 95 0.05 4.56 21.19
N ALA A 96 -0.69 4.23 20.12
CA ALA A 96 -1.27 5.23 19.22
C ALA A 96 -2.35 6.09 19.91
N SER A 97 -3.19 5.51 20.77
CA SER A 97 -4.18 6.25 21.56
C SER A 97 -3.52 7.17 22.57
N ARG A 98 -2.49 6.68 23.28
CA ARG A 98 -1.72 7.49 24.24
C ARG A 98 -1.00 8.66 23.57
N ALA A 99 -0.44 8.46 22.37
CA ALA A 99 0.19 9.55 21.60
C ALA A 99 -0.80 10.66 21.23
N LYS A 100 -2.06 10.30 20.93
CA LYS A 100 -3.11 11.29 20.63
C LYS A 100 -3.55 12.07 21.88
N GLU A 101 -3.63 11.43 23.04
CA GLU A 101 -3.98 12.12 24.30
C GLU A 101 -2.93 13.16 24.69
N THR A 102 -1.64 12.88 24.49
CA THR A 102 -0.56 13.85 24.78
C THR A 102 -0.52 15.06 23.84
N GLU A 103 -1.16 15.00 22.67
CA GLU A 103 -1.26 16.13 21.73
C GLU A 103 -2.47 17.05 22.01
N THR A 104 -3.35 16.67 22.95
CA THR A 104 -4.62 17.41 23.23
C THR A 104 -4.56 18.28 24.49
N GLU A 105 -3.40 18.40 25.15
CA GLU A 105 -3.18 19.35 26.24
C GLU A 105 -2.54 20.63 25.67
N PRO A 106 -3.31 21.69 25.34
CA PRO A 106 -2.72 22.99 25.07
C PRO A 106 -2.16 23.53 26.40
N GLY A 107 -0.88 23.91 26.38
CA GLY A 107 -0.23 24.54 27.52
C GLY A 107 -1.03 25.76 28.01
N ALA A 108 -1.66 25.60 29.16
CA ALA A 108 -2.11 26.67 30.01
C ALA A 108 -1.28 26.52 31.27
N ASP A 109 -0.19 27.28 31.40
CA ASP A 109 0.48 27.62 32.67
C ASP A 109 1.78 28.42 32.40
N GLU A 110 1.74 29.47 31.56
CA GLU A 110 2.83 30.46 31.51
C GLU A 110 2.27 31.85 31.20
N ASP A 111 1.36 32.39 32.03
CA ASP A 111 1.00 33.83 32.00
C ASP A 111 0.26 34.24 33.28
N GLU A 112 0.79 33.94 34.48
CA GLU A 112 0.38 34.67 35.70
C GLU A 112 1.46 34.63 36.78
N MET A 113 2.48 35.47 36.66
CA MET A 113 3.16 36.04 37.83
C MET A 113 3.47 37.51 37.55
N ASP A 114 2.41 38.29 37.65
CA ASP A 114 2.43 39.74 37.77
C ASP A 114 2.97 40.16 39.16
N LEU A 115 3.66 41.30 39.17
CA LEU A 115 3.96 42.22 40.28
C LEU A 115 4.84 41.75 41.46
N SER A 116 6.05 42.33 41.53
CA SER A 116 6.55 43.13 42.67
C SER A 116 7.82 43.89 42.33
#